data_AF-A0A9P6DXW2-F1
#
_entry.id   AF-A0A9P6DXW2-F1
#
_cell.length_a   1.000
_cell.length_b   1.000
_cell.length_c   1.000
_cell.angle_alpha   90.00
_cell.angle_beta   90.00
_cell.angle_gamma   90.00
#
_symmetry.space_group_name_H-M   'P 1'
#
loop_
_entity.id
_entity.type
_entity.pdbx_description
1 polymer ?
#
loop_
_entity_poly.entity_id
_entity_poly.type
_entity_poly.pdbx_seq_one_letter_code
_entity_poly.pdbx_strand_id
1 'polypeptide(L)'
;MSAVAGSISASSISRRSLQTDYAAQSFIHRMVLTTSAKGFSAGSEALLQATPFDASKITCKTVIVGGTEDVFTPPDLVRSWANEIGDGKGRDVILRDVGHWGAVEAPREVGELLEDWDAM
;
A
#
# COMPACT_ATOMS: atom_id res chain seq x y z
N MET A 1 -0.57 -19.31 10.44
CA MET A 1 -0.16 -17.91 10.20
C MET A 1 1.35 -17.70 10.19
N SER A 2 2.18 -18.42 10.96
CA SER A 2 3.63 -18.19 10.98
C SER A 2 4.32 -18.17 9.61
N ALA A 3 4.09 -19.17 8.75
CA ALA A 3 4.67 -19.19 7.40
C ALA A 3 4.20 -18.00 6.54
N VAL A 4 2.92 -17.64 6.63
CA VAL A 4 2.32 -16.49 5.93
C VAL A 4 2.95 -15.17 6.42
N ALA A 5 3.11 -15.02 7.73
CA ALA A 5 3.73 -13.84 8.34
C ALA A 5 5.18 -13.66 7.89
N GLY A 6 5.97 -14.75 7.88
CA GLY A 6 7.34 -14.74 7.36
C GLY A 6 7.39 -14.33 5.89
N SER A 7 6.52 -14.92 5.06
CA SER A 7 6.46 -14.59 3.62
C SER A 7 6.08 -13.13 3.37
N ILE A 8 5.01 -12.65 3.99
CA ILE A 8 4.54 -11.26 3.81
C ILE A 8 5.62 -10.28 4.28
N SER A 9 6.16 -10.46 5.49
CA SER A 9 7.20 -9.54 6.01
C SER A 9 8.47 -9.50 5.15
N ALA A 10 8.79 -10.58 4.43
CA ALA A 10 9.98 -10.64 3.57
C ALA A 10 9.76 -10.12 2.14
N SER A 11 8.51 -10.09 1.66
CA SER A 11 8.18 -9.79 0.26
C SER A 11 7.40 -8.49 0.03
N SER A 12 6.83 -7.91 1.08
CA SER A 12 5.92 -6.76 0.97
C SER A 12 6.52 -5.42 1.34
N ILE A 13 7.79 -5.37 1.76
CA ILE A 13 8.49 -4.12 2.07
C ILE A 13 9.70 -3.95 1.15
N SER A 14 10.20 -2.72 1.07
CA SER A 14 11.36 -2.39 0.25
C SER A 14 12.64 -3.08 0.74
N ARG A 15 13.61 -3.21 -0.17
CA ARG A 15 14.98 -3.66 0.13
C ARG A 15 15.64 -2.79 1.19
N ARG A 16 15.42 -1.47 1.15
CA ARG A 16 15.91 -0.55 2.18
C ARG A 16 15.36 -0.95 3.54
N SER A 17 14.04 -1.09 3.67
CA SER A 17 13.40 -1.47 4.94
C SER A 17 13.82 -2.87 5.41
N LEU A 18 14.01 -3.84 4.50
CA LEU A 18 14.56 -5.17 4.82
C LEU A 18 15.97 -5.09 5.43
N GLN A 19 16.79 -4.13 4.99
CA GLN A 19 18.17 -3.99 5.42
C GLN A 19 18.32 -3.14 6.68
N THR A 20 17.47 -2.12 6.85
CA THR A 20 17.72 -1.06 7.85
C THR A 20 16.58 -0.86 8.85
N ASP A 21 15.36 -1.32 8.57
CA ASP A 21 14.18 -1.08 9.42
C ASP A 21 13.61 -2.38 10.02
N TYR A 22 14.27 -2.86 11.06
CA TYR A 22 13.83 -4.05 11.79
C TYR A 22 12.54 -3.81 12.59
N ALA A 23 12.20 -2.56 12.91
CA ALA A 23 10.97 -2.22 13.61
C ALA A 23 9.76 -2.40 12.69
N ALA A 24 9.82 -1.87 11.47
CA ALA A 24 8.81 -2.10 10.43
C ALA A 24 8.63 -3.59 10.13
N GLN A 25 9.74 -4.33 9.94
CA GLN A 25 9.71 -5.78 9.73
C GLN A 25 9.01 -6.52 10.88
N SER A 26 9.44 -6.26 12.12
CA SER A 26 8.89 -6.93 13.29
C SER A 26 7.41 -6.59 13.50
N PHE A 27 7.03 -5.33 13.24
CA PHE A 27 5.66 -4.87 13.31
C PHE A 27 4.77 -5.61 12.31
N ILE A 28 5.14 -5.63 11.02
CA ILE A 28 4.36 -6.29 9.96
C ILE A 28 4.29 -7.80 10.21
N HIS A 29 5.42 -8.44 10.53
CA HIS A 29 5.45 -9.86 10.86
C HIS A 29 4.52 -10.19 12.03
N ARG A 30 4.59 -9.42 13.12
CA ARG A 30 3.76 -9.66 14.31
C ARG A 30 2.28 -9.43 14.01
N MET A 31 1.95 -8.34 13.31
CA MET A 31 0.58 -8.02 12.89
C MET A 31 -0.03 -9.21 12.14
N VAL A 32 0.63 -9.70 11.07
CA VAL A 32 0.15 -10.84 10.29
C VAL A 32 0.11 -12.13 11.10
N LEU A 33 1.10 -12.37 11.95
CA LEU A 33 1.16 -13.56 12.81
C LEU A 33 -0.05 -13.62 13.77
N THR A 34 -0.52 -12.47 14.24
CA THR A 34 -1.67 -12.37 15.17
C THR A 34 -3.03 -12.30 14.49
N THR A 35 -3.07 -12.08 13.18
CA THR A 35 -4.33 -12.15 12.41
C THR A 35 -4.92 -13.55 12.48
N SER A 36 -6.23 -13.67 12.68
CA SER A 36 -6.87 -15.00 12.69
C SER A 36 -6.75 -15.67 11.31
N ALA A 37 -6.47 -16.98 11.28
CA ALA A 37 -6.33 -17.70 10.01
C ALA A 37 -7.62 -17.67 9.18
N LYS A 38 -8.78 -17.81 9.84
CA LYS A 38 -10.10 -17.70 9.20
C LYS A 38 -10.35 -16.30 8.63
N GLY A 39 -9.97 -15.25 9.36
CA GLY A 39 -10.10 -13.87 8.87
C GLY A 39 -9.20 -13.60 7.68
N PHE A 40 -7.95 -14.07 7.72
CA PHE A 40 -7.01 -13.95 6.62
C PHE A 40 -7.52 -14.67 5.36
N SER A 41 -8.00 -15.91 5.49
CA SER A 41 -8.54 -16.67 4.35
C SER A 41 -9.79 -16.02 3.78
N ALA A 42 -10.73 -15.60 4.64
CA ALA A 42 -11.94 -14.92 4.20
C ALA A 42 -11.63 -13.59 3.47
N GLY A 43 -10.66 -12.80 3.96
CA GLY A 43 -10.21 -11.60 3.28
C GLY A 43 -9.55 -11.89 1.94
N SER A 44 -8.75 -12.96 1.87
CA SER A 44 -8.10 -13.39 0.61
C SER A 44 -9.13 -13.86 -0.42
N GLU A 45 -10.14 -14.63 0.00
CA GLU A 45 -11.26 -15.05 -0.85
C GLU A 45 -12.06 -13.84 -1.34
N ALA A 46 -12.36 -12.88 -0.46
CA ALA A 46 -13.07 -11.67 -0.84
C ALA A 46 -12.30 -10.84 -1.88
N LEU A 47 -10.98 -10.67 -1.72
CA LEU A 47 -10.14 -9.98 -2.69
C LEU A 47 -10.07 -10.74 -4.03
N LEU A 48 -9.99 -12.06 -4.00
CA LEU A 48 -9.97 -12.88 -5.22
C LEU A 48 -11.28 -12.76 -6.03
N GLN A 49 -12.41 -12.58 -5.35
CA GLN A 49 -13.73 -12.40 -5.97
C GLN A 49 -14.08 -10.94 -6.24
N ALA A 50 -13.25 -9.99 -5.81
CA ALA A 50 -13.51 -8.57 -6.00
C ALA A 50 -13.42 -8.21 -7.49
N THR A 51 -14.39 -7.44 -7.96
CA THR A 51 -14.31 -6.81 -9.28
C THR A 51 -13.33 -5.64 -9.24
N PRO A 52 -12.49 -5.45 -10.27
CA PRO A 52 -11.70 -4.23 -10.39
C PRO A 52 -12.60 -3.01 -10.24
N PHE A 53 -12.17 -2.05 -9.40
CA PHE A 53 -12.91 -0.80 -9.29
C PHE A 53 -12.66 0.05 -10.54
N ASP A 54 -13.66 0.85 -10.90
CA ASP A 54 -13.61 1.79 -12.01
C ASP A 54 -13.29 3.16 -11.43
N ALA A 55 -12.04 3.61 -11.62
CA ALA A 55 -11.56 4.84 -11.01
C ALA A 55 -12.21 6.08 -11.63
N SER A 56 -12.76 5.97 -12.86
CA SER A 56 -13.50 7.07 -13.50
C SER A 56 -14.78 7.46 -12.77
N LYS A 57 -15.31 6.56 -11.91
CA LYS A 57 -16.47 6.85 -11.05
C LYS A 57 -16.14 7.70 -9.83
N ILE A 58 -14.87 7.93 -9.52
CA ILE A 58 -14.46 8.75 -8.37
C ILE A 58 -14.66 10.23 -8.72
N THR A 59 -15.51 10.91 -7.95
CA THR A 59 -15.91 12.30 -8.23
C THR A 59 -15.25 13.34 -7.34
N CYS A 60 -14.57 12.91 -6.27
CA CYS A 60 -13.83 13.77 -5.34
C CYS A 60 -12.35 13.86 -5.73
N LYS A 61 -11.70 14.95 -5.28
CA LYS A 61 -10.23 15.03 -5.30
C LYS A 61 -9.66 13.80 -4.58
N THR A 62 -8.68 13.15 -5.20
CA THR A 62 -8.09 11.91 -4.70
C THR A 62 -6.59 11.89 -4.94
N VAL A 63 -5.83 11.60 -3.88
CA VAL A 63 -4.41 11.24 -3.99
C VAL A 63 -4.26 9.74 -3.83
N ILE A 64 -3.49 9.10 -4.72
CA ILE A 64 -3.17 7.68 -4.67
C ILE A 64 -1.67 7.54 -4.42
N VAL A 65 -1.31 6.89 -3.33
CA VAL A 65 0.08 6.76 -2.88
C VAL A 65 0.55 5.33 -3.11
N GLY A 66 1.71 5.17 -3.72
CA GLY A 66 2.35 3.87 -3.96
C GLY A 66 3.85 3.90 -3.67
N GLY A 67 4.46 2.73 -3.49
CA GLY A 67 5.90 2.60 -3.34
C GLY A 67 6.57 2.17 -4.65
N THR A 68 7.82 2.60 -4.90
CA THR A 68 8.59 2.17 -6.08
C THR A 68 8.87 0.66 -6.11
N GLU A 69 8.87 0.00 -4.96
CA GLU A 69 9.14 -1.44 -4.83
C GLU A 69 7.88 -2.25 -4.44
N ASP A 70 6.68 -1.66 -4.53
CA ASP A 70 5.42 -2.41 -4.34
C ASP A 70 5.15 -3.34 -5.53
N VAL A 71 5.12 -4.65 -5.26
CA VAL A 71 4.84 -5.69 -6.26
C VAL A 71 3.37 -6.09 -6.34
N PHE A 72 2.57 -5.72 -5.34
CA PHE A 72 1.12 -6.00 -5.30
C PHE A 72 0.33 -4.88 -5.97
N THR A 73 0.76 -3.64 -5.78
CA THR A 73 0.18 -2.44 -6.40
C THR A 73 1.28 -1.63 -7.09
N PRO A 74 1.79 -2.08 -8.25
CA PRO A 74 2.96 -1.47 -8.87
C PRO A 74 2.71 -0.01 -9.28
N PRO A 75 3.77 0.83 -9.35
CA PRO A 75 3.64 2.26 -9.64
C PRO A 75 2.83 2.60 -10.89
N ASP A 76 2.91 1.78 -11.94
CA ASP A 76 2.18 2.01 -13.18
C ASP A 76 0.66 1.82 -13.00
N LEU A 77 0.25 0.91 -12.10
CA LEU A 77 -1.16 0.72 -11.75
C LEU A 77 -1.68 1.92 -10.95
N VAL A 78 -0.89 2.42 -10.00
CA VAL A 78 -1.20 3.64 -9.23
C VAL A 78 -1.39 4.84 -10.14
N ARG A 79 -0.46 5.06 -11.08
CA ARG A 79 -0.55 6.11 -12.10
C ARG A 79 -1.77 5.94 -13.00
N SER A 80 -2.06 4.71 -13.42
CA SER A 80 -3.24 4.40 -14.23
C SER A 80 -4.52 4.85 -13.52
N TRP A 81 -4.69 4.47 -12.26
CA TRP A 81 -5.87 4.88 -11.49
C TRP A 81 -5.94 6.39 -11.30
N ALA A 82 -4.84 7.05 -10.98
CA ALA A 82 -4.84 8.51 -10.82
C ALA A 82 -5.24 9.23 -12.11
N ASN A 83 -4.77 8.77 -13.27
CA ASN A 83 -5.13 9.32 -14.58
C ASN A 83 -6.59 9.06 -14.97
N GLU A 84 -7.14 7.93 -14.55
CA GLU A 84 -8.52 7.53 -14.84
C GLU A 84 -9.54 8.34 -14.02
N ILE A 85 -9.15 8.85 -12.85
CA ILE A 85 -9.96 9.79 -12.07
C ILE A 85 -10.09 11.10 -12.86
N GLY A 86 -11.29 11.31 -13.40
CA GLY A 86 -11.60 12.38 -14.35
C GLY A 86 -11.37 13.81 -13.81
N ASP A 87 -11.44 14.77 -14.73
CA ASP A 87 -11.35 16.21 -14.46
C ASP A 87 -10.07 16.67 -13.75
N GLY A 88 -8.98 15.90 -13.84
CA GLY A 88 -7.72 16.21 -13.15
C GLY A 88 -7.82 16.14 -11.62
N LYS A 89 -8.79 15.38 -11.10
CA LYS A 89 -9.01 15.21 -9.65
C LYS A 89 -8.12 14.14 -9.04
N GLY A 90 -7.51 13.28 -9.86
CA GLY A 90 -6.56 12.27 -9.42
C GLY A 90 -5.12 12.79 -9.42
N ARG A 91 -4.37 12.41 -8.38
CA ARG A 91 -2.93 12.64 -8.28
C ARG A 91 -2.24 11.36 -7.79
N ASP A 92 -1.21 10.90 -8.50
CA ASP A 92 -0.34 9.86 -7.99
C ASP A 92 0.84 10.45 -7.20
N VAL A 93 1.27 9.72 -6.17
CA VAL A 93 2.53 9.97 -5.46
C VAL A 93 3.26 8.64 -5.29
N ILE A 94 4.43 8.52 -5.91
CA ILE A 94 5.26 7.32 -5.85
C ILE A 94 6.44 7.57 -4.92
N LEU A 95 6.42 6.93 -3.74
CA LEU A 95 7.46 7.00 -2.72
C LEU A 95 8.65 6.12 -3.10
N ARG A 96 9.86 6.70 -3.08
CA ARG A 96 11.09 5.98 -3.42
C ARG A 96 11.54 5.10 -2.26
N ASP A 97 12.08 3.92 -2.57
CA ASP A 97 12.63 2.98 -1.58
C ASP A 97 11.57 2.57 -0.53
N VAL A 98 10.33 2.38 -1.00
CA VAL A 98 9.15 1.96 -0.24
C VAL A 98 8.47 0.81 -0.99
N GLY A 99 8.05 -0.22 -0.26
CA GLY A 99 7.27 -1.34 -0.75
C GLY A 99 5.76 -1.08 -0.59
N HIS A 100 5.04 -2.10 -0.15
CA HIS A 100 3.58 -2.06 -0.03
C HIS A 100 3.09 -1.26 1.19
N TRP A 101 3.90 -1.17 2.25
CA TRP A 101 3.47 -0.63 3.54
C TRP A 101 3.93 0.82 3.73
N GLY A 102 3.52 1.73 2.83
CA GLY A 102 3.99 3.12 2.84
C GLY A 102 3.85 3.83 4.19
N ALA A 103 2.73 3.67 4.88
CA ALA A 103 2.50 4.27 6.20
C ALA A 103 3.40 3.69 7.31
N VAL A 104 4.03 2.53 7.09
CA VAL A 104 4.94 1.89 8.04
C VAL A 104 6.40 2.16 7.64
N GLU A 105 6.73 2.09 6.36
CA GLU A 105 8.10 2.28 5.84
C GLU A 105 8.51 3.75 5.68
N ALA A 106 7.54 4.65 5.49
CA ALA A 106 7.77 6.07 5.32
C ALA A 106 6.67 6.91 6.03
N PRO A 107 6.45 6.70 7.34
CA PRO A 107 5.35 7.33 8.07
C PRO A 107 5.39 8.85 8.03
N ARG A 108 6.59 9.45 8.04
CA ARG A 108 6.76 10.91 7.94
C ARG A 108 6.38 11.43 6.55
N GLU A 109 6.90 10.82 5.49
CA GLU A 109 6.61 11.25 4.11
C GLU A 109 5.12 11.10 3.78
N VAL A 110 4.48 10.02 4.25
CA VAL A 110 3.03 9.85 4.12
C VAL A 110 2.28 10.89 4.95
N GLY A 111 2.71 11.17 6.17
CA GLY A 111 2.08 12.19 7.02
C GLY A 111 2.15 13.59 6.41
N GLU A 112 3.33 14.03 6.00
CA GLU A 112 3.56 15.32 5.33
C GLU A 112 2.74 15.43 4.04
N LEU A 113 2.67 14.36 3.25
CA LEU A 113 1.84 14.32 2.04
C LEU A 113 0.35 14.54 2.33
N LEU A 114 -0.17 13.93 3.40
CA LEU A 114 -1.58 14.08 3.76
C LEU A 114 -1.89 15.49 4.29
N GLU A 115 -0.97 16.08 5.08
CA GLU A 115 -1.10 17.47 5.53
C GLU A 115 -1.07 18.45 4.35
N ASP A 116 -0.15 18.28 3.41
CA ASP A 116 -0.05 19.09 2.21
C ASP A 116 -1.29 18.94 1.31
N TRP A 117 -1.83 17.72 1.22
CA TRP A 117 -3.03 17.45 0.43
C TRP A 117 -4.28 18.13 0.98
N ASP A 118 -4.47 18.11 2.30
CA ASP A 118 -5.60 18.77 2.96
C ASP A 118 -5.55 20.30 2.79
N ALA A 119 -4.38 20.87 2.53
CA ALA A 119 -4.17 22.29 2.28
C ALA A 119 -4.41 22.74 0.81
N MET A 120 -4.65 21.81 -0.13
CA MET A 120 -4.79 22.06 -1.59
C MET A 120 -6.22 21.94 -2.14
#